data_AF-A0A355G8E9-F1
#
_entry.id   AF-A0A355G8E9-F1
#
_cell.length_a   1.000
_cell.length_b   1.000
_cell.length_c   1.000
_cell.angle_alpha   90.00
_cell.angle_beta   90.00
_cell.angle_gamma   90.00
#
_symmetry.space_group_name_H-M   'P 1'
#
loop_
_entity.id
_entity.type
_entity.pdbx_description
1 polymer ?
#
loop_
_entity_poly.entity_id
_entity_poly.type
_entity_poly.pdbx_seq_one_letter_code
_entity_poly.pdbx_strand_id
1 'polypeptide(L)'
;MISASVEAADRSQFPEAPLIANKPILPAEPPLHESIDRLIQNRTADYAKLASPLSNDAEFLRRIYLDLTGRIPTIEQTRTFLKDQRTNKRAILIDQLLNSPEYARFV
;
A
#
# COMPACT_ATOMS: atom_id res chain seq x y z
N MET A 1 26.67 30.27 -4.24
CA MET A 1 27.48 29.04 -4.28
C MET A 1 27.55 28.50 -2.86
N ILE A 2 26.60 27.67 -2.43
CA ILE A 2 26.71 26.91 -1.18
C ILE A 2 26.42 25.47 -1.55
N SER A 3 27.48 24.69 -1.71
CA SER A 3 27.43 23.24 -1.86
C SER A 3 27.32 22.63 -0.47
N ALA A 4 26.18 22.02 -0.16
CA ALA A 4 26.05 21.15 1.00
C ALA A 4 26.08 19.69 0.52
N SER A 5 27.21 19.04 0.73
CA SER A 5 27.39 17.60 0.53
C SER A 5 26.48 16.84 1.49
N VAL A 6 25.59 16.00 0.95
CA VAL A 6 24.84 15.02 1.72
C VAL A 6 25.73 13.78 1.85
N GLU A 7 26.27 13.57 3.05
CA GLU A 7 26.99 12.36 3.43
C GLU A 7 26.03 11.16 3.34
N ALA A 8 26.38 10.14 2.55
CA ALA A 8 25.58 8.94 2.36
C ALA A 8 25.55 8.14 3.66
N ALA A 9 24.37 7.96 4.27
CA ALA A 9 24.19 7.12 5.43
C ALA A 9 24.60 5.66 5.11
N ASP A 10 25.56 5.16 5.87
CA ASP A 10 26.13 3.82 5.76
C ASP A 10 25.06 2.74 5.99
N ARG A 11 24.83 1.91 4.96
CA ARG A 11 23.87 0.79 4.98
C ARG A 11 24.26 -0.30 5.97
N SER A 12 25.51 -0.34 6.43
CA SER A 12 26.01 -1.37 7.36
C SER A 12 25.40 -1.29 8.77
N GLN A 13 24.75 -0.15 9.10
CA GLN A 13 24.17 0.12 10.42
C GLN A 13 22.78 -0.51 10.61
N PHE A 14 22.15 -1.05 9.56
CA PHE A 14 20.82 -1.67 9.65
C PHE A 14 20.96 -3.20 9.68
N PRO A 15 20.80 -3.86 10.85
CA PRO A 15 20.85 -5.31 10.91
C PRO A 15 19.69 -5.90 10.08
N GLU A 16 20.03 -6.74 9.08
CA GLU A 16 19.09 -7.55 8.30
C GLU A 16 18.49 -8.66 9.18
N ALA A 17 17.66 -8.29 10.15
CA ALA A 17 16.81 -9.26 10.82
C ALA A 17 15.76 -9.76 9.81
N PRO A 18 15.44 -11.07 9.76
CA PRO A 18 14.41 -11.57 8.87
C PRO A 18 13.07 -10.91 9.21
N LEU A 19 12.56 -10.05 8.32
CA LEU A 19 11.37 -9.22 8.55
C LEU A 19 10.06 -10.02 8.68
N ILE A 20 10.13 -11.36 8.60
CA ILE A 20 8.95 -12.22 8.51
C ILE A 20 9.09 -13.47 9.39
N ALA A 21 9.61 -13.34 10.61
CA ALA A 21 9.66 -14.49 11.52
C ALA A 21 8.45 -14.58 12.47
N ASN A 22 7.75 -13.49 12.79
CA ASN A 22 6.59 -13.56 13.68
C ASN A 22 5.63 -12.40 13.39
N LYS A 23 4.47 -12.68 12.78
CA LYS A 23 3.33 -11.76 12.87
C LYS A 23 2.87 -11.78 14.33
N PRO A 24 3.08 -10.72 15.13
CA PRO A 24 2.63 -10.74 16.51
C PRO A 24 1.10 -10.82 16.47
N ILE A 25 0.52 -11.79 17.17
CA ILE A 25 -0.91 -11.77 17.46
C ILE A 25 -1.07 -10.75 18.59
N LEU A 26 -1.20 -9.48 18.22
CA LEU A 26 -1.65 -8.45 19.13
C LEU A 26 -3.13 -8.72 19.46
N PRO A 27 -3.63 -8.40 20.68
CA PRO A 27 -5.07 -8.28 20.90
C PRO A 27 -5.67 -7.38 19.81
N ALA A 28 -6.96 -7.50 19.47
CA ALA A 28 -7.58 -6.82 18.32
C ALA A 28 -7.55 -5.28 18.48
N GLU A 29 -6.37 -4.71 18.26
CA GLU A 29 -6.13 -3.32 18.04
C GLU A 29 -6.89 -2.93 16.78
N PRO A 30 -7.43 -1.70 16.71
CA PRO A 30 -8.03 -1.22 15.48
C PRO A 30 -7.04 -1.45 14.32
N PRO A 31 -7.53 -1.85 13.14
CA PRO A 31 -6.69 -2.09 11.98
C PRO A 31 -5.66 -0.95 11.82
N LEU A 32 -4.41 -1.30 11.46
CA LEU A 32 -3.31 -0.33 11.42
C LEU A 32 -3.66 0.95 10.63
N HIS A 33 -4.40 0.83 9.52
CA HIS A 33 -4.83 1.97 8.73
C HIS A 33 -5.72 2.95 9.53
N GLU A 34 -6.63 2.47 10.39
CA GLU A 34 -7.42 3.34 11.25
C GLU A 34 -6.57 4.08 12.27
N SER A 35 -5.54 3.41 12.81
CA SER A 35 -4.59 4.04 13.74
C SER A 35 -3.79 5.14 13.04
N ILE A 36 -3.33 4.89 11.81
CA ILE A 36 -2.66 5.89 10.97
C ILE A 36 -3.61 7.07 10.68
N ASP A 37 -4.85 6.79 10.29
CA ASP A 37 -5.85 7.83 9.99
C ASP A 37 -6.12 8.72 11.20
N ARG A 38 -6.23 8.14 12.40
CA ARG A 38 -6.37 8.89 13.66
C ARG A 38 -5.16 9.79 13.90
N LEU A 39 -3.95 9.31 13.69
CA LEU A 39 -2.72 10.11 13.85
C LEU A 39 -2.66 11.28 12.85
N ILE A 40 -3.08 11.05 11.60
CA ILE A 40 -3.15 12.12 10.59
C ILE A 40 -4.17 13.18 11.00
N GLN A 41 -5.37 12.77 11.41
CA GLN A 41 -6.42 13.68 11.86
C GLN A 41 -5.99 14.50 13.09
N ASN A 42 -5.32 13.87 14.05
CA ASN A 42 -4.82 14.54 15.25
C ASN A 42 -3.72 15.56 14.95
N ARG A 43 -2.89 15.31 13.92
CA ARG A 43 -1.79 16.20 13.54
C ARG A 43 -2.26 17.40 12.73
N THR A 44 -3.23 17.21 11.85
CA THR A 44 -3.75 18.24 10.95
C THR A 44 -5.28 18.22 11.00
N ALA A 45 -5.84 19.08 11.85
CA ALA A 45 -7.28 19.35 11.84
C ALA A 45 -7.68 19.77 10.42
N ASP A 46 -8.78 19.21 9.92
CA ASP A 46 -9.28 19.38 8.54
C ASP A 46 -8.43 18.79 7.40
N TYR A 47 -7.53 17.82 7.65
CA TYR A 47 -6.82 17.13 6.57
C TYR A 47 -7.75 16.60 5.46
N ALA A 48 -8.97 16.20 5.82
CA ALA A 48 -9.98 15.77 4.87
C ALA A 48 -10.31 16.79 3.77
N LYS A 49 -10.14 18.11 4.02
CA LYS A 49 -10.33 19.17 3.01
C LYS A 49 -9.18 19.24 2.00
N LEU A 50 -8.00 18.76 2.38
CA LEU A 50 -6.81 18.70 1.55
C LEU A 50 -6.67 17.36 0.81
N ALA A 51 -7.36 16.32 1.29
CA ALA A 51 -7.31 15.00 0.72
C ALA A 51 -7.96 14.96 -0.67
N SER A 52 -7.35 14.21 -1.59
CA SER A 52 -7.98 13.90 -2.87
C SER A 52 -9.28 13.12 -2.68
N PRO A 53 -10.26 13.25 -3.59
CA PRO A 53 -11.45 12.42 -3.58
C PRO A 53 -11.12 10.92 -3.60
N LEU A 54 -12.03 10.10 -3.08
CA LEU A 54 -11.92 8.64 -3.19
C LEU A 54 -11.85 8.20 -4.65
N SER A 55 -10.93 7.29 -4.94
CA SER A 55 -10.80 6.71 -6.27
C SER A 55 -12.00 5.83 -6.62
N ASN A 56 -12.45 5.96 -7.87
CA ASN A 56 -13.38 4.99 -8.45
C ASN A 56 -12.70 3.64 -8.68
N ASP A 57 -13.48 2.61 -9.02
CA ASP A 57 -12.96 1.25 -9.19
C ASP A 57 -11.95 1.09 -10.34
N ALA A 58 -12.11 1.84 -11.44
CA ALA A 58 -11.20 1.77 -12.57
C ALA A 58 -9.84 2.41 -12.24
N GLU A 59 -9.84 3.55 -11.56
CA GLU A 59 -8.63 4.20 -11.06
C GLU A 59 -7.93 3.36 -10.01
N PHE A 60 -8.69 2.82 -9.06
CA PHE A 60 -8.18 1.91 -8.03
C PHE A 60 -7.47 0.71 -8.67
N LEU A 61 -8.13 0.04 -9.63
CA LEU A 61 -7.59 -1.12 -10.31
C LEU A 61 -6.25 -0.80 -11.00
N ARG A 62 -6.19 0.30 -11.76
CA ARG A 62 -4.94 0.66 -12.45
C ARG A 62 -3.82 0.96 -11.45
N ARG A 63 -4.11 1.70 -10.38
CA ARG A 63 -3.12 2.08 -9.35
C ARG A 63 -2.57 0.85 -8.64
N ILE A 64 -3.44 -0.03 -8.15
CA ILE A 64 -2.99 -1.18 -7.34
C ILE A 64 -2.14 -2.17 -8.16
N TYR A 65 -2.44 -2.35 -9.44
CA TYR A 65 -1.63 -3.18 -10.33
C TYR A 65 -0.24 -2.57 -10.56
N LEU A 66 -0.16 -1.25 -10.79
CA LEU A 66 1.12 -0.56 -10.94
C LEU A 66 1.92 -0.58 -9.64
N ASP A 67 1.28 -0.34 -8.50
CA ASP A 67 1.95 -0.24 -7.20
C ASP A 67 2.49 -1.60 -6.74
N LEU A 68 1.72 -2.68 -6.92
CA LEU A 68 2.11 -4.01 -6.41
C LEU A 68 2.91 -4.82 -7.43
N THR A 69 2.60 -4.72 -8.73
CA THR A 69 3.21 -5.59 -9.77
C THR A 69 4.04 -4.83 -10.79
N GLY A 70 4.02 -3.49 -10.76
CA GLY A 70 4.72 -2.66 -11.75
C GLY A 70 4.13 -2.71 -13.15
N ARG A 71 2.95 -3.31 -13.34
CA ARG A 71 2.32 -3.54 -14.65
C ARG A 71 0.90 -3.00 -14.66
N ILE A 72 0.37 -2.75 -15.85
CA ILE A 72 -1.05 -2.41 -16.02
C ILE A 72 -1.90 -3.70 -16.09
N PRO A 73 -3.16 -3.67 -15.62
CA PRO A 73 -4.06 -4.82 -15.73
C PRO A 73 -4.35 -5.14 -17.20
N THR A 74 -4.60 -6.41 -17.50
CA THR A 74 -5.09 -6.82 -18.82
C THR A 74 -6.55 -6.43 -19.01
N ILE A 75 -7.02 -6.49 -20.26
CA ILE A 75 -8.43 -6.20 -20.59
C ILE A 75 -9.37 -7.15 -19.84
N GLU A 76 -9.05 -8.43 -19.78
CA GLU A 76 -9.90 -9.44 -19.12
C GLU A 76 -9.91 -9.28 -17.60
N GLN A 77 -8.76 -8.98 -16.98
CA GLN A 77 -8.70 -8.63 -15.55
C GLN A 77 -9.55 -7.40 -15.24
N THR A 78 -9.47 -6.37 -16.10
CA THR A 78 -10.25 -5.14 -15.95
C THR A 78 -11.74 -5.39 -16.04
N ARG A 79 -12.19 -6.12 -17.07
CA ARG A 79 -13.60 -6.47 -17.24
C ARG A 79 -14.13 -7.30 -16.09
N THR A 80 -13.33 -8.26 -15.62
CA THR A 80 -13.71 -9.13 -14.50
C THR A 80 -13.90 -8.32 -13.22
N PHE A 81 -12.94 -7.46 -12.89
CA PHE A 81 -13.01 -6.63 -11.67
C PHE A 81 -14.15 -5.60 -11.71
N LEU A 82 -14.37 -4.95 -12.85
CA LEU A 82 -15.43 -3.93 -12.97
C LEU A 82 -16.84 -4.53 -12.98
N LYS A 83 -17.00 -5.80 -13.39
CA LYS A 83 -18.28 -6.52 -13.31
C LYS A 83 -18.54 -7.13 -11.94
N ASP A 84 -17.51 -7.26 -11.09
CA ASP A 84 -17.66 -7.79 -9.75
C ASP A 84 -18.39 -6.78 -8.84
N GLN A 85 -19.47 -7.23 -8.21
CA GLN A 85 -20.32 -6.43 -7.33
C GLN A 85 -20.11 -6.74 -5.84
N ARG A 86 -19.15 -7.60 -5.51
CA ARG A 86 -18.84 -7.91 -4.10
C ARG A 86 -18.29 -6.68 -3.40
N THR A 87 -18.80 -6.41 -2.20
CA THR A 87 -18.37 -5.27 -1.36
C THR A 87 -16.90 -5.35 -0.95
N ASN A 88 -16.33 -6.56 -0.89
CA ASN A 88 -14.94 -6.82 -0.52
C ASN A 88 -14.02 -7.10 -1.72
N LYS A 89 -14.45 -6.86 -2.97
CA LYS A 89 -13.66 -7.17 -4.18
C LYS A 89 -12.27 -6.52 -4.19
N ARG A 90 -12.12 -5.32 -3.62
CA ARG A 90 -10.84 -4.61 -3.52
C ARG A 90 -9.86 -5.36 -2.62
N ALA A 91 -10.32 -5.83 -1.46
CA ALA A 91 -9.51 -6.61 -0.53
C ALA A 91 -9.08 -7.94 -1.17
N ILE A 92 -10.02 -8.65 -1.80
CA ILE A 92 -9.74 -9.90 -2.51
C ILE A 92 -8.68 -9.69 -3.59
N LEU A 93 -8.77 -8.63 -4.39
CA LEU A 93 -7.78 -8.32 -5.41
C LEU A 93 -6.40 -8.02 -4.80
N ILE A 94 -6.35 -7.22 -3.73
CA ILE A 94 -5.09 -6.91 -3.04
C ILE A 94 -4.43 -8.20 -2.57
N ASP A 95 -5.17 -9.08 -1.90
CA ASP A 95 -4.66 -10.37 -1.43
C ASP A 95 -4.16 -11.23 -2.60
N GLN A 96 -4.89 -11.26 -3.72
CA GLN A 96 -4.46 -11.98 -4.92
C GLN A 96 -3.15 -11.43 -5.49
N LEU A 97 -3.00 -10.11 -5.59
CA LEU A 97 -1.80 -9.46 -6.11
C LEU A 97 -0.61 -9.67 -5.17
N LEU A 98 -0.78 -9.53 -3.85
CA LEU A 98 0.29 -9.75 -2.87
C LEU A 98 0.78 -11.20 -2.85
N ASN A 99 -0.10 -12.17 -3.15
CA ASN A 99 0.26 -13.59 -3.26
C ASN A 99 0.77 -13.97 -4.66
N SER A 100 0.78 -13.04 -5.61
CA SER A 100 1.18 -13.32 -6.99
C SER A 100 2.71 -13.35 -7.13
N PRO A 101 3.26 -14.11 -8.10
CA PRO A 101 4.70 -14.14 -8.36
C PRO A 101 5.23 -12.81 -8.91
N GLU A 102 4.37 -11.95 -9.46
CA GLU A 102 4.71 -10.63 -9.95
C GLU A 102 4.92 -9.60 -8.84
N TYR A 103 4.43 -9.88 -7.62
CA TYR A 103 4.72 -9.03 -6.47
C TYR A 103 6.19 -9.15 -6.07
N ALA A 104 6.89 -8.03 -6.09
CA ALA A 104 8.32 -7.98 -5.76
C ALA A 104 8.53 -8.32 -4.28
N ARG A 105 8.92 -9.56 -4.00
CA ARG A 105 9.52 -9.95 -2.73
C ARG A 105 10.99 -9.56 -2.78
N PHE A 106 11.30 -8.37 -2.30
CA PHE A 106 12.67 -8.05 -1.92
C PHE A 106 12.97 -8.90 -0.68
N VAL A 107 13.77 -9.95 -0.89
CA VAL A 107 14.33 -10.82 0.15
C VAL A 107 15.68 -10.26 0.54
#